data_AF-A0A955T2D6-F1
#
_entry.id   AF-A0A955T2D6-F1
#
_cell.length_a   1.000
_cell.length_b   1.000
_cell.length_c   1.000
_cell.angle_alpha   90.00
_cell.angle_beta   90.00
_cell.angle_gamma   90.00
#
_symmetry.space_group_name_H-M   'P 1'
#
loop_
_entity.id
_entity.type
_entity.pdbx_description
1 polymer ?
#
loop_
_entity_poly.entity_id
_entity_poly.type
_entity_poly.pdbx_seq_one_letter_code
_entity_poly.pdbx_strand_id
1 'polypeptide(L)'
;RMVNLKPVDADLKRRHEACCRIDTVLNLASKPGVALSEIFQQGVRQYEAEGFPDEWKLHHQGGTTGYEGRDYFGNPTASEVLTAPSAVAWNPSIRGTKSEDTFLVTEQGVENLCESKDWPQIESKTDLGTLKRCDILEL
;
A
#
# COMPACT_ATOMS: atom_id res chain seq x y z
N ARG A 1 -1.71 -9.04 5.28
CA ARG A 1 -2.82 -9.89 5.79
C ARG A 1 -2.89 -9.76 7.32
N MET A 2 -4.09 -9.75 7.89
CA MET A 2 -4.30 -9.59 9.34
C MET A 2 -5.34 -10.59 9.85
N VAL A 3 -5.13 -11.12 11.05
CA VAL A 3 -6.09 -12.02 11.74
C VAL A 3 -6.42 -11.41 13.09
N ASN A 4 -7.71 -11.43 13.46
CA ASN A 4 -8.16 -11.05 14.79
C ASN A 4 -8.92 -12.22 15.44
N LEU A 5 -8.53 -12.60 16.66
CA LEU A 5 -9.09 -13.74 17.40
C LEU A 5 -10.32 -13.35 18.25
N LYS A 6 -10.83 -12.14 18.01
CA LYS A 6 -11.99 -11.53 18.64
C LYS A 6 -12.71 -10.71 17.57
N PRO A 7 -13.99 -10.38 17.75
CA PRO A 7 -14.69 -9.46 16.87
C PRO A 7 -13.87 -8.17 16.69
N VAL A 8 -13.73 -7.72 15.44
CA VAL A 8 -13.01 -6.47 15.13
C VAL A 8 -13.82 -5.28 15.63
N ASP A 9 -13.20 -4.44 16.46
CA ASP A 9 -13.85 -3.20 16.88
C ASP A 9 -13.84 -2.14 15.77
N ALA A 10 -14.71 -1.14 15.93
CA ALA A 10 -14.92 -0.11 14.91
C ALA A 10 -13.68 0.76 14.64
N ASP A 11 -12.81 1.00 15.63
CA ASP A 11 -11.59 1.80 15.42
C ASP A 11 -10.56 1.01 14.63
N LEU A 12 -10.36 -0.27 14.97
CA LEU A 12 -9.45 -1.15 14.23
C LEU A 12 -9.91 -1.31 12.77
N LYS A 13 -11.21 -1.50 12.53
CA LYS A 13 -11.78 -1.54 11.18
C LYS A 13 -11.53 -0.25 10.41
N ARG A 14 -11.81 0.91 11.03
CA ARG A 14 -11.57 2.24 10.41
C ARG A 14 -10.11 2.44 10.01
N ARG A 15 -9.17 2.08 10.89
CA ARG A 15 -7.73 2.16 10.62
C ARG A 15 -7.32 1.22 9.49
N HIS A 16 -7.88 0.02 9.45
CA HIS A 16 -7.56 -0.97 8.42
C HIS A 16 -8.01 -0.51 7.05
N GLU A 17 -9.27 -0.05 6.93
CA GLU A 17 -9.81 0.49 5.69
C GLU A 17 -9.01 1.72 5.20
N ALA A 18 -8.62 2.62 6.11
CA ALA A 18 -7.73 3.75 5.79
C ALA A 18 -6.36 3.27 5.28
N CYS A 19 -5.75 2.30 5.96
CA CYS A 19 -4.48 1.71 5.56
C CYS A 19 -4.55 1.08 4.17
N CYS A 20 -5.65 0.39 3.85
CA CYS A 20 -5.91 -0.19 2.53
C CYS A 20 -6.09 0.88 1.44
N ARG A 21 -6.70 2.02 1.74
CA ARG A 21 -6.80 3.15 0.79
C ARG A 21 -5.45 3.78 0.50
N ILE A 22 -4.62 3.98 1.52
CA ILE A 22 -3.23 4.45 1.35
C ILE A 22 -2.42 3.48 0.48
N ASP A 23 -2.52 2.18 0.75
CA ASP A 23 -1.86 1.13 -0.03
C ASP A 23 -2.36 1.12 -1.49
N THR A 24 -3.65 1.34 -1.69
CA THR A 24 -4.24 1.45 -3.03
C THR A 24 -3.68 2.64 -3.79
N VAL A 25 -3.56 3.80 -3.14
CA VAL A 25 -2.94 5.00 -3.74
C VAL A 25 -1.49 4.74 -4.13
N LEU A 26 -0.68 4.17 -3.23
CA LEU A 26 0.73 3.90 -3.50
C LEU A 26 0.92 2.96 -4.70
N ASN A 27 0.14 1.88 -4.78
CA ASN A 27 0.22 0.94 -5.91
C ASN A 27 -0.32 1.54 -7.21
N LEU A 28 -1.48 2.21 -7.21
CA LEU A 28 -2.04 2.79 -8.45
C LEU A 28 -1.23 4.00 -8.97
N ALA A 29 -0.51 4.69 -8.09
CA ALA A 29 0.44 5.74 -8.47
C ALA A 29 1.75 5.18 -9.07
N SER A 30 2.07 3.90 -8.83
CA SER A 30 3.29 3.26 -9.32
C SER A 30 3.18 2.98 -10.82
N LYS A 31 3.75 3.87 -11.63
CA LYS A 31 3.73 3.81 -13.10
C LYS A 31 5.15 4.02 -13.66
N PRO A 32 5.46 3.46 -14.84
CA PRO A 32 6.73 3.75 -15.51
C PRO A 32 6.93 5.25 -15.71
N GLY A 33 8.14 5.74 -15.48
CA GLY A 33 8.49 7.16 -15.60
C GLY A 33 8.17 8.00 -14.36
N VAL A 34 7.55 7.44 -13.31
CA VAL A 34 7.24 8.16 -12.07
C VAL A 34 8.33 7.89 -11.02
N ALA A 35 8.80 8.95 -10.37
CA ALA A 35 9.78 8.83 -9.29
C ALA A 35 9.15 8.26 -8.00
N LEU A 36 9.91 7.47 -7.24
CA LEU A 36 9.46 6.92 -5.95
C LEU A 36 9.05 8.02 -4.96
N SER A 37 9.71 9.17 -4.97
CA SER A 37 9.35 10.32 -4.13
C SER A 37 7.96 10.88 -4.48
N GLU A 38 7.58 10.92 -5.76
CA GLU A 38 6.26 11.39 -6.18
C GLU A 38 5.15 10.44 -5.72
N ILE A 39 5.38 9.13 -5.82
CA ILE A 39 4.47 8.09 -5.32
C ILE A 39 4.35 8.18 -3.80
N PHE A 40 5.49 8.29 -3.11
CA PHE A 40 5.53 8.45 -1.67
C PHE A 40 4.73 9.66 -1.20
N GLN A 41 4.88 10.81 -1.85
CA GLN A 41 4.12 12.02 -1.53
C GLN A 41 2.60 11.85 -1.74
N GLN A 42 2.17 11.06 -2.72
CA GLN A 42 0.75 10.71 -2.87
C GLN A 42 0.25 9.88 -1.68
N GLY A 43 1.05 8.90 -1.23
CA GLY A 43 0.77 8.15 -0.01
C GLY A 43 0.66 9.06 1.23
N VAL A 44 1.59 9.98 1.41
CA VAL A 44 1.57 10.96 2.52
C VAL A 44 0.31 11.83 2.50
N ARG A 45 -0.10 12.31 1.31
CA ARG A 45 -1.37 13.05 1.16
C ARG A 45 -2.58 12.17 1.52
N GLN A 46 -2.55 10.89 1.15
CA GLN A 46 -3.62 9.97 1.54
C GLN A 46 -3.65 9.74 3.05
N TYR A 47 -2.50 9.60 3.72
CA TYR A 47 -2.42 9.55 5.18
C TYR A 47 -3.11 10.74 5.85
N GLU A 48 -2.86 11.95 5.37
CA GLU A 48 -3.51 13.17 5.86
C GLU A 48 -5.02 13.14 5.62
N ALA A 49 -5.46 12.77 4.41
CA ALA A 49 -6.88 12.67 4.05
C ALA A 49 -7.65 11.64 4.90
N GLU A 50 -7.00 10.56 5.32
CA GLU A 50 -7.59 9.53 6.20
C GLU A 50 -7.61 9.95 7.69
N GLY A 51 -7.01 11.09 8.04
CA GLY A 51 -6.92 11.61 9.40
C GLY A 51 -5.74 11.04 10.20
N PHE A 52 -4.68 10.59 9.52
CA PHE A 52 -3.48 9.99 10.11
C PHE A 52 -2.17 10.63 9.59
N PRO A 53 -2.01 11.97 9.65
CA PRO A 53 -0.96 12.71 8.94
C PRO A 53 0.49 12.36 9.32
N ASP A 54 0.71 11.76 10.50
CA ASP A 54 2.03 11.45 11.02
C ASP A 54 2.35 9.93 11.09
N GLU A 55 1.40 9.04 10.81
CA GLU A 55 1.62 7.59 10.92
C GLU A 55 2.72 7.09 9.95
N TRP A 56 2.84 7.70 8.77
CA TRP A 56 3.89 7.34 7.80
C TRP A 56 5.32 7.57 8.33
N LYS A 57 5.49 8.42 9.35
CA LYS A 57 6.80 8.71 9.97
C LYS A 57 7.25 7.61 10.92
N LEU A 58 6.34 6.72 11.34
CA LEU A 58 6.59 5.71 12.37
C LEU A 58 7.17 4.41 11.80
N HIS A 59 7.14 4.24 10.48
CA HIS A 59 7.64 3.05 9.78
C HIS A 59 8.09 3.43 8.37
N HIS A 60 8.94 2.64 7.73
CA HIS A 60 9.18 2.84 6.29
C HIS A 60 7.96 2.41 5.48
N GLN A 61 7.70 3.03 4.33
CA GLN A 61 6.45 2.79 3.59
C GLN A 61 6.59 1.75 2.47
N GLY A 62 7.79 1.19 2.32
CA GLY A 62 8.10 0.22 1.28
C GLY A 62 8.83 0.88 0.12
N GLY A 63 8.66 0.35 -1.08
CA GLY A 63 9.35 0.82 -2.28
C GLY A 63 9.53 -0.31 -3.30
N THR A 64 10.58 -0.24 -4.11
CA THR A 64 10.88 -1.32 -5.07
C THR A 64 11.40 -2.56 -4.35
N THR A 65 11.19 -3.72 -4.96
CA THR A 65 11.60 -5.02 -4.42
C THR A 65 12.08 -5.93 -5.55
N GLY A 66 12.92 -6.90 -5.21
CA GLY A 66 13.48 -7.83 -6.17
C GLY A 66 14.30 -8.91 -5.47
N TYR A 67 15.63 -8.80 -5.57
CA TYR A 67 16.54 -9.69 -4.84
C TYR A 67 16.65 -9.30 -3.37
N GLU A 68 16.64 -8.01 -3.06
CA GLU A 68 16.63 -7.51 -1.70
C GLU A 68 15.20 -7.35 -1.18
N GLY A 69 15.08 -7.32 0.15
CA GLY A 69 13.81 -7.03 0.81
C GLY A 69 13.23 -5.68 0.37
N ARG A 70 14.08 -4.68 0.11
CA ARG A 70 13.77 -3.48 -0.68
C ARG A 70 15.02 -3.10 -1.46
N ASP A 71 14.91 -2.99 -2.78
CA ASP A 71 16.03 -2.49 -3.59
C ASP A 71 16.18 -0.98 -3.34
N TYR A 72 15.06 -0.26 -3.27
CA TYR A 72 14.99 1.16 -2.91
C TYR A 72 13.77 1.45 -2.06
N PHE A 73 13.96 2.20 -0.97
CA PHE A 73 12.85 2.68 -0.14
C PHE A 73 12.25 3.95 -0.73
N GLY A 74 10.91 3.99 -0.83
CA GLY A 74 10.19 5.24 -1.06
C GLY A 74 10.34 6.17 0.13
N ASN A 75 10.74 7.40 -0.15
CA ASN A 75 10.89 8.48 0.82
C ASN A 75 10.79 9.84 0.08
N PRO A 76 10.70 10.99 0.78
CA PRO A 76 10.52 12.30 0.15
C PRO A 76 11.62 12.69 -0.85
N THR A 77 12.79 12.07 -0.78
CA THR A 77 13.97 12.38 -1.59
C THR A 77 14.39 11.24 -2.53
N ALA A 78 13.64 10.15 -2.61
CA ALA A 78 13.94 9.02 -3.48
C ALA A 78 13.88 9.45 -4.96
N SER A 79 15.02 9.37 -5.65
CA SER A 79 15.18 9.81 -7.04
C SER A 79 14.95 8.69 -8.06
N GLU A 80 14.79 7.46 -7.59
CA GLU A 80 14.61 6.30 -8.45
C GLU A 80 13.29 6.40 -9.20
N VAL A 81 13.38 6.26 -10.51
CA VAL A 81 12.23 6.31 -11.42
C VAL A 81 11.83 4.88 -11.75
N LEU A 82 10.55 4.56 -11.59
CA LEU A 82 10.03 3.24 -11.93
C LEU A 82 10.14 3.00 -13.43
N THR A 83 10.49 1.78 -13.80
CA THR A 83 10.51 1.29 -15.19
C THR A 83 9.52 0.12 -15.33
N ALA A 84 9.14 -0.22 -16.56
CA ALA A 84 8.45 -1.48 -16.84
C ALA A 84 9.42 -2.49 -17.46
N PRO A 85 9.40 -3.77 -17.02
CA PRO A 85 8.77 -4.26 -15.80
C PRO A 85 9.60 -3.91 -14.55
N SER A 86 8.92 -3.60 -13.44
CA SER A 86 9.55 -3.53 -12.11
C SER A 86 8.56 -4.02 -11.04
N ALA A 87 9.07 -4.46 -9.89
CA ALA A 87 8.23 -4.88 -8.78
C ALA A 87 8.30 -3.86 -7.64
N VAL A 88 7.14 -3.61 -7.02
CA VAL A 88 7.00 -2.78 -5.82
C VAL A 88 6.33 -3.58 -4.72
N ALA A 89 6.76 -3.33 -3.49
CA ALA A 89 6.10 -3.79 -2.28
C ALA A 89 5.92 -2.58 -1.36
N TRP A 90 4.86 -1.83 -1.59
CA TRP A 90 4.40 -0.79 -0.66
C TRP A 90 3.77 -1.46 0.55
N ASN A 91 4.00 -0.88 1.73
CA ASN A 91 3.63 -1.53 2.97
C ASN A 91 3.17 -0.56 4.06
N PRO A 92 2.24 0.35 3.74
CA PRO A 92 1.78 1.34 4.69
C PRO A 92 1.20 0.69 5.94
N SER A 93 1.35 1.42 7.04
CA SER A 93 0.84 1.05 8.34
C SER A 93 0.19 2.25 9.03
N ILE A 94 -0.87 1.95 9.78
CA ILE A 94 -1.46 2.83 10.79
C ILE A 94 -1.49 1.98 12.05
N ARG A 95 -1.12 2.51 13.22
CA ARG A 95 -1.04 1.75 14.48
C ARG A 95 -2.12 0.68 14.61
N GLY A 96 -1.68 -0.58 14.72
CA GLY A 96 -2.54 -1.77 14.81
C GLY A 96 -2.86 -2.44 13.47
N THR A 97 -2.50 -1.82 12.34
CA THR A 97 -2.87 -2.28 10.99
C THR A 97 -1.71 -2.15 10.00
N LYS A 98 -1.72 -3.01 8.98
CA LYS A 98 -0.80 -2.95 7.86
C LYS A 98 -1.44 -3.58 6.62
N SER A 99 -1.24 -2.96 5.46
CA SER A 99 -1.61 -3.53 4.16
C SER A 99 -0.37 -3.62 3.28
N GLU A 100 -0.14 -4.77 2.65
CA GLU A 100 1.05 -5.05 1.85
C GLU A 100 0.76 -6.23 0.91
N ASP A 101 1.10 -6.06 -0.36
CA ASP A 101 1.29 -7.12 -1.35
C ASP A 101 2.43 -6.70 -2.28
N THR A 102 2.97 -7.65 -3.05
CA THR A 102 3.89 -7.33 -4.15
C THR A 102 3.11 -7.11 -5.43
N PHE A 103 3.33 -5.96 -6.08
CA PHE A 103 2.75 -5.61 -7.37
C PHE A 103 3.83 -5.56 -8.45
N LEU A 104 3.50 -6.07 -9.64
CA LEU A 104 4.26 -5.87 -10.87
C LEU A 104 3.78 -4.59 -11.54
N VAL A 105 4.69 -3.64 -11.76
CA VAL A 105 4.46 -2.43 -12.56
C VAL A 105 4.72 -2.78 -14.03
N THR A 106 3.71 -2.59 -14.86
CA THR A 106 3.73 -2.84 -16.31
C THR A 106 3.41 -1.56 -17.08
N GLU A 107 3.53 -1.59 -18.40
CA GLU A 107 3.10 -0.49 -19.28
C GLU A 107 1.58 -0.25 -19.22
N GLN A 108 0.79 -1.25 -18.80
CA GLN A 108 -0.67 -1.19 -18.74
C GLN A 108 -1.21 -0.85 -17.33
N GLY A 109 -0.35 -0.80 -16.32
CA GLY A 109 -0.71 -0.59 -14.93
C GLY A 109 -0.07 -1.61 -13.99
N VAL A 110 -0.67 -1.77 -12.80
CA VAL A 110 -0.14 -2.68 -11.77
C VAL A 110 -0.92 -4.00 -11.68
N GLU A 111 -0.20 -5.10 -11.50
CA GLU A 111 -0.74 -6.44 -11.29
C GLU A 111 -0.35 -6.97 -9.90
N ASN A 112 -1.31 -7.45 -9.11
CA ASN A 112 -1.03 -8.02 -7.79
C ASN A 112 -0.49 -9.45 -7.92
N LEU A 113 0.78 -9.67 -7.59
CA LEU A 113 1.43 -10.98 -7.66
C LEU A 113 1.14 -11.86 -6.44
N CYS A 114 0.59 -11.29 -5.37
CA CYS A 114 0.37 -11.93 -4.08
C CYS A 114 -1.11 -11.98 -3.69
N GLU A 115 -2.03 -11.90 -4.66
CA GLU A 115 -3.46 -11.96 -4.39
C GLU A 115 -3.84 -13.24 -3.63
N SER A 116 -4.51 -13.10 -2.48
CA SER A 116 -5.11 -14.23 -1.76
C SER A 116 -6.61 -14.28 -1.99
N LYS A 117 -7.03 -15.18 -2.87
CA LYS A 117 -8.44 -15.38 -3.22
C LYS A 117 -9.26 -16.02 -2.09
N ASP A 118 -8.60 -16.83 -1.26
CA ASP A 118 -9.23 -17.52 -0.11
C ASP A 118 -9.22 -16.69 1.18
N TRP A 119 -8.89 -15.41 1.09
CA TRP A 119 -8.89 -14.48 2.22
C TRP A 119 -10.05 -13.50 2.12
N PRO A 120 -10.62 -13.00 3.23
CA PRO A 120 -11.55 -11.87 3.19
C PRO A 120 -10.98 -10.68 2.41
N GLN A 121 -11.80 -9.99 1.62
CA GLN A 121 -11.36 -8.87 0.78
C GLN A 121 -12.31 -7.68 0.91
N ILE A 122 -11.74 -6.48 0.80
CA ILE A 122 -12.48 -5.23 0.62
C ILE A 122 -12.16 -4.60 -0.73
N GLU A 123 -13.15 -3.92 -1.32
CA GLU A 123 -12.92 -3.00 -2.43
C GLU A 123 -12.42 -1.66 -1.88
N SER A 124 -11.12 -1.41 -2.02
CA SER A 124 -10.53 -0.15 -1.64
C SER A 124 -10.61 0.84 -2.81
N LYS A 125 -11.43 1.87 -2.64
CA LYS A 125 -11.75 2.88 -3.67
C LYS A 125 -11.05 4.19 -3.35
N THR A 126 -10.38 4.76 -4.35
CA THR A 126 -9.64 6.02 -4.28
C THR A 126 -9.86 6.81 -5.57
N ASP A 127 -9.41 8.06 -5.62
CA ASP A 127 -9.48 8.87 -6.84
C ASP A 127 -8.63 8.31 -7.99
N LEU A 128 -7.62 7.49 -7.69
CA LEU A 128 -6.78 6.83 -8.69
C LEU A 128 -7.39 5.56 -9.26
N GLY A 129 -8.45 5.04 -8.64
CA GLY A 129 -9.10 3.80 -9.02
C GLY A 129 -9.40 2.89 -7.83
N THR A 130 -9.70 1.63 -8.13
CA THR A 130 -10.10 0.61 -7.15
C THR A 130 -9.16 -0.58 -7.19
N LEU A 131 -8.71 -1.05 -6.04
CA LEU A 131 -8.01 -2.33 -5.88
C LEU A 131 -8.72 -3.18 -4.82
N LYS A 132 -8.68 -4.50 -5.02
CA LYS A 132 -9.03 -5.45 -3.96
C LYS A 132 -7.85 -5.56 -2.99
N ARG A 133 -8.11 -5.38 -1.71
CA ARG A 133 -7.12 -5.56 -0.63
C ARG A 133 -7.61 -6.64 0.33
N CYS A 134 -6.69 -7.38 0.93
CA CYS A 134 -7.02 -8.35 1.96
C CYS A 134 -7.60 -7.63 3.20
N ASP A 135 -8.77 -8.06 3.65
CA ASP A 135 -9.42 -7.61 4.88
C ASP A 135 -8.87 -8.35 6.12
N ILE A 136 -9.35 -7.99 7.30
CA ILE A 136 -9.09 -8.69 8.55
C ILE A 136 -9.91 -9.98 8.59
N LEU A 137 -9.25 -11.12 8.80
CA LEU A 137 -9.92 -12.38 9.10
C LEU A 137 -10.30 -12.44 10.58
N GLU A 138 -11.59 -12.59 10.87
CA GLU A 138 -12.12 -12.86 12.21
C GLU A 138 -12.24 -14.36 12.45
N LEU A 139 -11.71 -14.84 13.58
CA LEU A 139 -11.77 -16.25 14.03
C LEU A 139 -12.55 -16.40 15.34
#